data_AF-A0A1X7F2V7-F1
#
_entry.id   AF-A0A1X7F2V7-F1
#
_cell.length_a   1.000
_cell.length_b   1.000
_cell.length_c   1.000
_cell.angle_alpha   90.00
_cell.angle_beta   90.00
_cell.angle_gamma   90.00
#
_symmetry.space_group_name_H-M   'P 1'
#
loop_
_entity.id
_entity.type
_entity.pdbx_description
1 polymer ?
#
loop_
_entity_poly.entity_id
_entity_poly.type
_entity_poly.pdbx_seq_one_letter_code
_entity_poly.pdbx_strand_id
1 'polypeptide(L)' 'MTEQTEIKKLLNEQAHQIDKDLSENPGAAIEIDQELAEHMGAFEENSISLEEAEDASFDPFDAEKAPEPED' A
#
# COMPACT_ATOMS: atom_id res chain seq x y z
N MET A 1 -7.84 27.85 -3.04
CA MET A 1 -7.37 27.41 -1.71
C MET A 1 -8.29 26.34 -1.11
N THR A 2 -8.81 25.40 -1.91
CA THR A 2 -9.84 24.43 -1.47
C THR A 2 -9.33 22.99 -1.53
N GLU A 3 -8.66 22.63 -2.63
CA GLU A 3 -8.09 21.31 -2.89
C GLU A 3 -7.13 20.80 -1.82
N GLN A 4 -6.20 21.63 -1.34
CA GLN A 4 -5.26 21.25 -0.25
C GLN A 4 -5.97 20.92 1.07
N THR A 5 -7.18 21.42 1.30
CA THR A 5 -7.94 21.15 2.52
C THR A 5 -8.67 19.81 2.41
N GLU A 6 -9.18 19.49 1.21
CA GLU A 6 -9.84 18.21 0.91
C GLU A 6 -8.85 17.05 0.93
N ILE A 7 -7.65 17.24 0.36
CA ILE A 7 -6.56 16.24 0.43
C ILE A 7 -6.18 15.95 1.88
N LYS A 8 -6.01 16.98 2.72
CA LYS A 8 -5.70 16.79 4.14
C LYS A 8 -6.80 16.03 4.88
N LYS A 9 -8.06 16.29 4.54
CA LYS A 9 -9.20 15.59 5.14
C LYS A 9 -9.19 14.11 4.78
N LEU A 10 -8.99 13.79 3.50
CA LEU A 10 -8.87 12.42 3.00
C LEU A 10 -7.72 11.67 3.70
N LEU A 11 -6.53 12.28 3.78
CA LEU A 11 -5.37 11.69 4.44
C LEU A 11 -5.64 11.44 5.94
N ASN A 12 -6.35 12.34 6.62
CA ASN A 12 -6.72 12.14 8.02
C ASN A 12 -7.72 10.99 8.20
N GLU A 13 -8.71 10.88 7.31
CA GLU A 13 -9.69 9.79 7.33
C GLU A 13 -8.99 8.44 7.09
N GLN A 14 -8.06 8.36 6.14
CA GLN A 14 -7.25 7.17 5.88
C GLN A 14 -6.37 6.80 7.08
N ALA A 15 -5.70 7.77 7.69
CA ALA A 15 -4.88 7.53 8.88
C ALA A 15 -5.71 6.99 10.06
N HIS A 16 -6.92 7.51 10.26
CA HIS A 16 -7.84 7.00 11.28
C HIS A 16 -8.31 5.58 10.99
N GLN A 17 -8.54 5.25 9.71
CA GLN A 17 -8.94 3.90 9.34
C GLN A 17 -7.82 2.89 9.60
N ILE A 18 -6.57 3.22 9.24
CA ILE A 18 -5.41 2.39 9.53
C ILE A 18 -5.26 2.18 11.04
N ASP A 19 -5.34 3.25 11.84
CA ASP A 19 -5.25 3.15 13.31
C ASP A 19 -6.32 2.22 13.90
N LYS A 20 -7.57 2.35 13.41
CA LYS A 20 -8.67 1.47 13.80
C LYS A 20 -8.37 0.01 13.42
N ASP A 21 -7.96 -0.25 12.18
CA ASP A 21 -7.70 -1.60 11.69
C ASP A 21 -6.54 -2.27 12.47
N LEU A 22 -5.51 -1.51 12.83
CA LEU A 22 -4.41 -1.95 13.68
C LEU A 22 -4.83 -2.19 15.12
N SER A 23 -5.75 -1.39 15.66
CA SER A 23 -6.29 -1.58 17.01
C SER A 23 -7.18 -2.83 17.12
N GLU A 24 -7.95 -3.12 16.06
CA GLU A 24 -8.86 -4.27 16.01
C GLU A 24 -8.11 -5.56 15.66
N ASN A 25 -7.06 -5.47 14.82
CA ASN A 25 -6.23 -6.60 14.39
C ASN A 25 -4.73 -6.23 14.48
N PRO A 26 -4.13 -6.22 15.67
CA PRO A 26 -2.73 -5.83 15.85
C PRO A 26 -1.74 -6.76 15.11
N GLY A 27 -2.14 -7.99 14.79
CA GLY A 27 -1.33 -8.91 13.98
C GLY A 27 -1.39 -8.67 12.47
N ALA A 28 -2.20 -7.71 11.99
CA ALA A 28 -2.22 -7.30 10.59
C ALA A 28 -1.05 -6.35 10.26
N ALA A 29 -0.52 -5.63 11.26
CA ALA A 29 0.77 -4.96 11.13
C ALA A 29 1.89 -5.98 11.25
N ILE A 30 2.75 -6.01 10.24
CA ILE A 30 4.03 -6.71 10.32
C ILE A 30 5.06 -5.64 10.66
N GLU A 31 5.75 -5.79 11.78
CA GLU A 31 6.96 -5.00 12.05
C GLU A 31 8.02 -5.42 11.03
N ILE A 32 8.34 -4.51 10.11
CA ILE A 32 9.38 -4.72 9.11
C ILE A 32 10.66 -4.12 9.69
N ASP A 33 11.71 -4.95 9.83
CA ASP A 33 13.02 -4.45 10.21
C ASP A 33 13.65 -3.63 9.07
N GLN A 34 14.62 -2.78 9.39
CA GLN A 34 15.19 -1.86 8.42
C GLN A 34 15.90 -2.58 7.25
N GLU A 35 16.56 -3.71 7.51
CA GLU A 35 17.27 -4.47 6.49
C GLU A 35 16.29 -5.12 5.51
N LEU A 36 15.15 -5.63 6.02
CA LEU A 36 14.06 -6.15 5.23
C LEU A 36 13.37 -5.04 4.41
N ALA A 37 13.17 -3.86 4.99
CA ALA A 37 12.58 -2.72 4.27
C ALA A 37 13.48 -2.25 3.11
N GLU A 38 14.80 -2.20 3.35
CA GLU A 38 15.80 -1.90 2.31
C GLU A 38 15.83 -3.01 1.25
N HIS A 39 15.78 -4.29 1.64
CA HIS A 39 15.74 -5.42 0.72
C HIS A 39 14.49 -5.43 -0.17
N MET A 40 13.34 -5.03 0.39
CA MET A 40 12.09 -4.88 -0.35
C MET A 40 12.05 -3.63 -1.24
N GLY A 41 13.10 -2.82 -1.24
CA GLY A 41 13.17 -1.58 -2.02
C GLY A 41 12.20 -0.50 -1.54
N ALA A 42 11.75 -0.57 -0.29
CA ALA A 42 10.70 0.32 0.25
C ALA A 42 11.07 1.82 0.25
N PHE A 43 12.37 2.12 0.10
CA PHE A 43 12.92 3.48 0.12
C PHE A 43 13.84 3.79 -1.07
N GLU A 44 13.89 2.93 -2.10
CA GLU A 44 14.71 3.19 -3.29
C GLU A 44 14.06 4.26 -4.18
N GLU A 45 14.87 5.08 -4.87
CA GLU A 45 14.38 6.14 -5.76
C GLU A 45 13.57 5.59 -6.96
N ASN A 46 13.75 4.30 -7.28
CA ASN A 46 12.98 3.55 -8.28
C ASN A 46 11.92 2.63 -7.66
N SER A 47 11.56 2.82 -6.38
CA SER A 47 10.46 2.09 -5.77
C SER A 47 9.19 2.26 -6.60
N ILE A 48 8.36 1.21 -6.70
CA ILE A 48 7.12 1.25 -7.46
C ILE A 48 6.33 2.52 -7.15
N SER A 49 5.94 3.25 -8.18
CA SER A 49 5.12 4.44 -8.02
C SER A 49 3.76 4.05 -7.43
N LEU A 50 3.03 5.01 -6.83
CA LEU A 50 1.69 4.75 -6.31
C LEU A 50 0.78 4.11 -7.38
N GLU A 51 0.90 4.57 -8.63
CA GLU A 51 0.15 4.06 -9.79
C GLU A 51 0.51 2.60 -10.12
N GLU A 52 1.79 2.25 -10.08
CA GLU A 52 2.25 0.86 -10.27
C GLU A 52 1.92 -0.03 -9.08
N ALA A 53 1.91 0.52 -7.87
CA ALA A 53 1.52 -0.21 -6.66
C ALA A 53 0.01 -0.51 -6.64
N GLU A 54 -0.83 0.38 -7.16
CA GLU A 54 -2.27 0.16 -7.34
C GLU A 54 -2.55 -0.92 -8.39
N ASP A 55 -1.79 -0.95 -9.51
CA ASP A 55 -1.91 -2.00 -10.54
C ASP A 55 -1.34 -3.36 -10.09
N ALA A 56 -0.28 -3.33 -9.27
CA ALA A 56 0.29 -4.53 -8.64
C ALA A 56 -0.49 -4.99 -7.40
N SER A 57 -1.44 -4.19 -6.92
CA SER A 57 -2.26 -4.56 -5.76
C SER A 57 -3.15 -5.74 -6.14
N PHE A 58 -3.11 -6.78 -5.32
CA PHE A 58 -3.90 -7.99 -5.54
C PHE A 58 -5.40 -7.64 -5.45
N ASP A 59 -6.10 -7.61 -6.59
CA ASP A 59 -7.56 -7.61 -6.61
C ASP A 59 -8.07 -9.06 -6.38
N PRO A 60 -8.69 -9.36 -5.23
CA PRO A 60 -9.23 -10.70 -4.97
C PRO A 60 -10.36 -11.10 -5.93
N PHE A 61 -10.87 -10.18 -6.74
CA PHE A 61 -11.86 -10.43 -7.80
C PHE A 61 -11.25 -10.49 -9.22
N ASP A 62 -9.94 -10.21 -9.39
CA ASP A 62 -9.19 -10.32 -10.66
C ASP A 62 -8.41 -11.65 -10.76
N ALA A 63 -8.94 -12.72 -10.13
CA ALA A 63 -8.35 -14.05 -10.16
C ALA A 63 -8.46 -14.77 -11.53
N GLU A 64 -9.02 -14.13 -12.56
CA GLU A 64 -9.18 -14.72 -13.90
C GLU A 64 -8.06 -14.37 -14.88
N LYS A 65 -7.12 -13.48 -14.54
CA LYS A 65 -5.96 -13.18 -15.39
C LYS A 65 -4.68 -13.80 -14.84
N ALA A 66 -4.61 -15.13 -14.89
CA ALA A 66 -3.32 -15.81 -14.77
C ALA A 66 -2.37 -15.27 -15.86
N PRO A 67 -1.16 -14.77 -15.54
CA PRO A 67 -0.20 -14.43 -16.57
C PRO A 67 0.17 -15.72 -17.31
N GLU A 68 0.01 -15.72 -18.64
CA GLU A 68 0.52 -16.82 -19.46
C GLU A 68 2.04 -16.95 -19.23
N PRO A 69 2.58 -18.16 -18.99
CA PRO A 69 4.02 -18.33 -18.90
C PRO A 69 4.64 -18.04 -20.27
N GLU A 70 5.52 -17.05 -20.35
CA GLU A 70 6.39 -16.87 -21.52
C GLU A 70 7.42 -18.03 -21.54
N ASP A 71 7.50 -18.75 -22.67
CA ASP A 71 8.40 -19.89 -22.94
C ASP A 71 9.91 -19.55 -22.79
#